data_AF-A0A9J7B2C4-F1
#
_entry.id   AF-A0A9J7B2C4-F1
#
_cell.length_a   1.000
_cell.length_b   1.000
_cell.length_c   1.000
_cell.angle_alpha   90.00
_cell.angle_beta   90.00
_cell.angle_gamma   90.00
#
_symmetry.space_group_name_H-M   'P 1'
#
loop_
_entity.id
_entity.type
_entity.pdbx_description
1 polymer ?
#
loop_
_entity_poly.entity_id
_entity_poly.type
_entity_poly.pdbx_seq_one_letter_code
_entity_poly.pdbx_strand_id
1 'polypeptide(L)'
;MWIIEDGLDGTATGVRWDPLETAATLSDGDRVASYSNFSPVLVGRGTRSVTGKTGGKWYVEIRSLYFRPDRVFCGFDIDGDQDLFSDAPTDFVGPATMASTTPFASTVEAVTVDASGTPIELACGDAIALALDLDAGKLWIGALNPWEREVSWHGAADPASGSGAQFTALPAGTYHLFCALTANDEALHASMEIPEIARGRPPGGFTVW
;
A
#
# COMPACT_ATOMS: atom_id res chain seq x y z
N MET A 1 -9.17 5.79 -1.26
CA MET A 1 -9.06 5.45 -2.70
C MET A 1 -7.61 5.08 -2.95
N TRP A 2 -7.35 3.89 -3.50
CA TRP A 2 -6.00 3.39 -3.75
C TRP A 2 -5.72 3.20 -5.23
N ILE A 3 -4.54 3.62 -5.67
CA ILE A 3 -4.04 3.40 -7.03
C ILE A 3 -2.83 2.49 -6.98
N ILE A 4 -2.79 1.50 -7.88
CA ILE A 4 -1.56 0.78 -8.20
C ILE A 4 -0.83 1.50 -9.33
N GLU A 5 0.36 2.01 -9.02
CA GLU A 5 1.26 2.59 -10.02
C GLU A 5 2.26 1.55 -10.50
N ASP A 6 2.11 1.09 -11.75
CA ASP A 6 2.78 -0.13 -12.18
C ASP A 6 3.66 -0.03 -13.47
N GLY A 7 3.48 0.91 -14.42
CA GLY A 7 4.47 1.14 -15.51
C GLY A 7 5.39 2.37 -15.54
N LEU A 8 5.99 2.66 -16.69
CA LEU A 8 6.87 3.82 -16.95
C LEU A 8 6.26 4.65 -18.09
N ASP A 9 6.41 5.98 -18.01
CA ASP A 9 6.06 6.93 -19.08
C ASP A 9 4.60 6.83 -19.59
N GLY A 10 3.64 6.63 -18.68
CA GLY A 10 2.21 6.55 -19.03
C GLY A 10 1.77 5.21 -19.64
N THR A 11 2.69 4.26 -19.83
CA THR A 11 2.33 2.90 -20.24
C THR A 11 1.92 2.12 -18.99
N ALA A 12 0.64 1.80 -18.79
CA ALA A 12 0.21 0.96 -17.68
C ALA A 12 0.88 -0.42 -17.76
N THR A 13 1.38 -0.98 -16.65
CA THR A 13 1.66 -2.42 -16.64
C THR A 13 0.37 -3.18 -16.34
N GLY A 14 0.47 -4.49 -16.13
CA GLY A 14 -0.66 -5.40 -15.99
C GLY A 14 -1.18 -5.58 -14.56
N VAL A 15 -0.74 -4.81 -13.56
CA VAL A 15 -1.17 -5.01 -12.18
C VAL A 15 -2.55 -4.42 -11.98
N ARG A 16 -3.48 -5.28 -11.57
CA ARG A 16 -4.89 -4.95 -11.37
C ARG A 16 -5.37 -5.49 -10.04
N TRP A 17 -6.27 -4.74 -9.43
CA TRP A 17 -7.13 -5.27 -8.38
C TRP A 17 -8.02 -6.37 -8.96
N ASP A 18 -8.29 -7.40 -8.18
CA ASP A 18 -9.10 -8.54 -8.57
C ASP A 18 -10.59 -8.20 -8.37
N PRO A 19 -11.41 -8.16 -9.45
CA PRO A 19 -12.84 -7.91 -9.33
C PRO A 19 -13.60 -9.05 -8.62
N LEU A 20 -12.98 -10.22 -8.44
CA LEU A 20 -13.55 -11.36 -7.71
C LEU A 20 -13.15 -11.37 -6.23
N GLU A 21 -12.00 -10.77 -5.89
CA GLU A 21 -11.45 -10.70 -4.53
C GLU A 21 -11.39 -9.25 -4.03
N THR A 22 -12.54 -8.59 -4.08
CA THR A 22 -12.67 -7.20 -3.66
C THR A 22 -13.96 -6.92 -2.92
N ALA A 23 -13.86 -6.14 -1.86
CA ALA A 23 -14.98 -5.48 -1.23
C ALA A 23 -15.20 -4.05 -1.78
N ALA A 24 -14.31 -3.58 -2.66
CA ALA A 24 -14.28 -2.22 -3.18
C ALA A 24 -15.01 -2.09 -4.53
N THR A 25 -15.43 -0.87 -4.85
CA THR A 25 -15.77 -0.49 -6.22
C THR A 25 -14.47 -0.21 -6.97
N LEU A 26 -14.26 -0.95 -8.05
CA LEU A 26 -13.09 -0.81 -8.92
C LEU A 26 -13.38 0.13 -10.10
N SER A 27 -12.38 0.90 -10.51
CA SER A 27 -12.43 1.79 -11.69
C SER A 27 -11.07 1.92 -12.36
N ASP A 28 -11.01 2.66 -13.47
CA ASP A 28 -9.80 2.81 -14.30
C ASP A 28 -9.20 1.46 -14.76
N GLY A 29 -10.09 0.59 -15.24
CA GLY A 29 -9.73 -0.77 -15.64
C GLY A 29 -9.11 -1.57 -14.50
N ASP A 30 -9.72 -1.51 -13.31
CA ASP A 30 -9.34 -2.20 -12.07
C ASP A 30 -8.02 -1.75 -11.43
N ARG A 31 -7.61 -0.50 -11.66
CA ARG A 31 -6.42 0.09 -11.02
C ARG A 31 -6.73 0.94 -9.80
N VAL A 32 -7.95 1.46 -9.74
CA VAL A 32 -8.43 2.32 -8.65
C VAL A 32 -9.44 1.53 -7.81
N ALA A 33 -9.16 1.39 -6.53
CA ALA A 33 -10.11 0.84 -5.57
C ALA A 33 -10.71 1.95 -4.70
N SER A 34 -12.04 1.99 -4.65
CA SER A 34 -12.82 2.99 -3.92
C SER A 34 -13.90 2.32 -3.07
N TYR A 35 -14.21 2.88 -1.91
CA TYR A 35 -15.24 2.31 -1.04
C TYR A 35 -16.05 3.41 -0.37
N SER A 36 -17.37 3.27 -0.43
CA SER A 36 -18.34 4.21 0.16
C SER A 36 -19.10 3.51 1.27
N ASN A 37 -18.55 3.50 2.49
CA ASN A 37 -19.28 3.04 3.67
C ASN A 37 -18.81 3.79 4.91
N PHE A 38 -19.72 4.48 5.58
CA PHE A 38 -19.45 5.32 6.75
C PHE A 38 -19.36 4.55 8.07
N SER A 39 -19.35 3.23 8.06
CA SER A 39 -19.32 2.44 9.30
C SER A 39 -17.91 2.41 9.90
N PRO A 40 -17.71 2.94 11.13
CA PRO A 40 -16.42 2.87 11.83
C PRO A 40 -16.12 1.47 12.39
N VAL A 41 -16.96 0.47 12.09
CA VAL A 41 -16.88 -0.90 12.65
C VAL A 41 -16.35 -1.90 11.63
N LEU A 42 -16.16 -1.52 10.36
CA LEU A 42 -15.69 -2.45 9.33
C LEU A 42 -14.24 -2.15 9.01
N VAL A 43 -13.35 -2.70 9.84
CA VAL A 43 -11.94 -2.83 9.53
C VAL A 43 -11.83 -4.04 8.60
N GLY A 44 -11.08 -3.90 7.51
CA GLY A 44 -10.83 -5.03 6.63
C GLY A 44 -11.92 -5.28 5.60
N ARG A 45 -12.40 -4.27 4.87
CA ARG A 45 -12.95 -4.48 3.52
C ARG A 45 -11.85 -4.15 2.52
N GLY A 46 -11.12 -5.18 2.13
CA GLY A 46 -9.94 -5.05 1.30
C GLY A 46 -10.17 -5.37 -0.17
N THR A 47 -9.14 -5.13 -0.96
CA THR A 47 -9.03 -5.64 -2.32
C THR A 47 -7.64 -6.22 -2.52
N ARG A 48 -7.56 -7.30 -3.29
CA ARG A 48 -6.30 -7.95 -3.66
C ARG A 48 -5.92 -7.70 -5.09
N SER A 49 -4.63 -7.84 -5.42
CA SER A 49 -4.20 -7.93 -6.82
C SER A 49 -4.51 -9.30 -7.41
N VAL A 50 -4.88 -9.32 -8.69
CA VAL A 50 -5.07 -10.54 -9.50
C VAL A 50 -3.80 -11.40 -9.51
N THR A 51 -2.64 -10.76 -9.54
CA THR A 51 -1.34 -11.44 -9.60
C THR A 51 -0.76 -11.60 -8.20
N GLY A 52 -0.51 -12.86 -7.82
CA GLY A 52 0.30 -13.23 -6.66
C GLY A 52 1.75 -13.55 -7.06
N LYS A 53 2.69 -13.44 -6.11
CA LYS A 53 4.11 -13.77 -6.30
C LYS A 53 4.60 -14.72 -5.21
N THR A 54 5.42 -15.70 -5.58
CA THR A 54 5.99 -16.70 -4.65
C THR A 54 7.51 -16.63 -4.52
N GLY A 55 8.16 -15.71 -5.24
CA GLY A 55 9.62 -15.57 -5.28
C GLY A 55 10.04 -14.32 -6.05
N GLY A 56 11.32 -13.95 -5.95
CA GLY A 56 11.90 -12.77 -6.60
C GLY A 56 11.82 -11.48 -5.77
N LYS A 57 12.30 -10.40 -6.38
CA LYS A 57 12.36 -9.05 -5.80
C LYS A 57 11.40 -8.11 -6.52
N TRP A 58 10.44 -7.55 -5.80
CA TRP A 58 9.33 -6.78 -6.34
C TRP A 58 9.20 -5.40 -5.69
N TYR A 59 8.86 -4.42 -6.51
CA TYR A 59 8.64 -3.03 -6.09
C TYR A 59 7.24 -2.58 -6.50
N VAL A 60 6.53 -1.91 -5.60
CA VAL A 60 5.20 -1.37 -5.85
C VAL A 60 5.01 -0.06 -5.12
N GLU A 61 4.20 0.81 -5.70
CA GLU A 61 3.71 2.03 -5.07
C GLU A 61 2.20 1.96 -4.96
N ILE A 62 1.70 2.20 -3.75
CA ILE A 62 0.27 2.27 -3.48
C ILE A 62 -0.05 3.69 -3.02
N ARG A 63 -0.78 4.44 -3.85
CA ARG A 63 -1.09 5.86 -3.57
C ARG A 63 -2.46 5.99 -2.96
N SER A 64 -2.56 6.72 -1.84
CA SER A 64 -3.85 7.13 -1.27
C SER A 64 -4.20 8.53 -1.77
N LEU A 65 -5.29 8.64 -2.53
CA LEU A 65 -5.77 9.93 -3.05
C LEU A 65 -6.65 10.70 -2.06
N TYR A 66 -7.00 10.07 -0.94
CA TYR A 66 -7.83 10.69 0.08
C TYR A 66 -7.47 10.05 1.41
N PHE A 67 -6.55 10.68 2.12
CA PHE A 67 -6.01 10.14 3.36
C PHE A 67 -6.87 10.61 4.54
N ARG A 68 -7.61 9.69 5.15
CA ARG A 68 -7.89 9.71 6.58
C ARG A 68 -7.40 8.37 7.15
N PRO A 69 -6.39 8.38 8.03
CA PRO A 69 -5.57 7.24 8.42
C PRO A 69 -6.22 6.42 9.52
N ASP A 70 -7.44 6.78 9.95
CA ASP A 70 -7.98 6.26 11.18
C ASP A 70 -8.01 4.74 11.16
N ARG A 71 -8.06 4.05 9.99
CA ARG A 71 -7.69 2.61 9.82
C ARG A 71 -7.29 2.20 8.38
N VAL A 72 -6.16 2.69 7.88
CA VAL A 72 -5.64 2.31 6.56
C VAL A 72 -4.63 1.15 6.66
N PHE A 73 -4.80 0.13 5.81
CA PHE A 73 -3.84 -0.97 5.65
C PHE A 73 -3.46 -1.08 4.18
N CYS A 74 -2.18 -1.19 3.88
CA CYS A 74 -1.72 -1.57 2.56
C CYS A 74 -0.43 -2.38 2.67
N GLY A 75 -0.27 -3.39 1.82
CA GLY A 75 0.83 -4.33 1.97
C GLY A 75 0.54 -5.59 1.18
N PHE A 76 0.78 -6.73 1.82
CA PHE A 76 0.62 -8.02 1.19
C PHE A 76 -0.21 -8.96 2.04
N ASP A 77 -1.15 -9.61 1.39
CA ASP A 77 -1.87 -10.76 1.88
C ASP A 77 -1.20 -12.05 1.41
N ILE A 78 -1.27 -13.12 2.20
CA ILE A 78 -0.51 -14.34 1.97
C ILE A 78 -1.44 -15.53 1.78
N ASP A 79 -1.26 -16.26 0.67
CA ASP A 79 -2.01 -17.46 0.30
C ASP A 79 -3.52 -17.25 0.08
N GLY A 80 -3.97 -16.00 -0.01
CA GLY A 80 -5.31 -15.65 -0.49
C GLY A 80 -6.43 -16.03 0.49
N ASP A 81 -6.24 -15.85 1.79
CA ASP A 81 -7.24 -16.20 2.80
C ASP A 81 -8.58 -15.47 2.56
N GLN A 82 -9.71 -15.97 3.03
CA GLN A 82 -11.02 -15.32 2.84
C GLN A 82 -11.22 -14.10 3.76
N ASP A 83 -10.22 -13.78 4.59
CA ASP A 83 -10.24 -12.71 5.60
C ASP A 83 -10.11 -11.28 5.03
N LEU A 84 -10.40 -11.11 3.73
CA LEU A 84 -10.72 -9.82 3.06
C LEU A 84 -11.81 -8.99 3.76
N PHE A 85 -12.42 -9.53 4.82
CA PHE A 85 -13.56 -9.05 5.59
C PHE A 85 -13.34 -9.05 7.11
N SER A 86 -12.15 -9.40 7.63
CA SER A 86 -11.90 -9.52 9.08
C SER A 86 -11.18 -8.32 9.67
N ASP A 87 -11.49 -7.99 10.93
CA ASP A 87 -10.93 -6.83 11.64
C ASP A 87 -9.42 -6.99 11.95
N ALA A 88 -8.84 -8.17 11.69
CA ALA A 88 -7.45 -8.51 11.99
C ALA A 88 -6.97 -9.65 11.06
N PRO A 89 -6.64 -9.35 9.78
CA PRO A 89 -6.08 -10.36 8.89
C PRO A 89 -4.80 -10.94 9.51
N THR A 90 -4.79 -12.25 9.76
CA THR A 90 -3.69 -12.91 10.51
C THR A 90 -2.46 -13.20 9.65
N ASP A 91 -2.61 -13.04 8.35
CA ASP A 91 -1.74 -13.40 7.25
C ASP A 91 -1.34 -12.18 6.40
N PHE A 92 -1.38 -10.99 7.02
CA PHE A 92 -0.99 -9.73 6.40
C PHE A 92 0.43 -9.29 6.80
N VAL A 93 1.18 -8.79 5.83
CA VAL A 93 2.48 -8.15 6.03
C VAL A 93 2.50 -6.80 5.33
N GLY A 94 2.72 -5.73 6.09
CA GLY A 94 2.86 -4.39 5.53
C GLY A 94 2.69 -3.29 6.58
N PRO A 95 2.80 -2.02 6.15
CA PRO A 95 2.42 -0.90 6.99
C PRO A 95 0.94 -0.98 7.38
N ALA A 96 0.66 -0.73 8.66
CA ALA A 96 -0.68 -0.69 9.21
C ALA A 96 -0.82 0.50 10.16
N THR A 97 -1.81 1.36 9.96
CA THR A 97 -2.26 2.28 11.00
C THR A 97 -3.42 1.66 11.78
N MET A 98 -3.10 0.95 12.86
CA MET A 98 -4.06 0.77 13.95
C MET A 98 -3.89 1.92 14.93
N ALA A 99 -4.28 3.15 14.57
CA ALA A 99 -3.99 4.31 15.40
C ALA A 99 -5.25 4.94 15.98
N SER A 100 -5.49 4.63 17.27
CA SER A 100 -6.20 5.44 18.24
C SER A 100 -7.69 5.76 17.98
N THR A 101 -8.51 5.63 19.01
CA THR A 101 -9.94 5.95 19.02
C THR A 101 -10.26 7.46 18.90
N THR A 102 -9.30 8.31 18.52
CA THR A 102 -9.45 9.76 18.48
C THR A 102 -8.92 10.33 17.16
N PRO A 103 -9.77 11.00 16.35
CA PRO A 103 -9.33 11.61 15.10
C PRO A 103 -8.28 12.70 15.37
N PHE A 104 -7.12 12.58 14.73
CA PHE A 104 -6.14 13.66 14.69
C PHE A 104 -6.60 14.75 13.71
N ALA A 105 -6.36 16.01 14.08
CA ALA A 105 -6.80 17.20 13.33
C ALA A 105 -5.66 17.83 12.48
N SER A 106 -4.59 17.08 12.19
CA SER A 106 -3.44 17.57 11.42
C SER A 106 -3.53 17.22 9.93
N THR A 107 -2.85 18.01 9.09
CA THR A 107 -2.73 17.80 7.64
C THR A 107 -1.55 16.87 7.26
N VAL A 108 -0.86 16.31 8.27
CA VAL A 108 0.29 15.40 8.16
C VAL A 108 0.06 14.29 9.18
N GLU A 109 0.20 13.04 8.76
CA GLU A 109 -0.22 11.88 9.56
C GLU A 109 0.74 10.69 9.43
N ALA A 110 0.79 9.87 10.49
CA ALA A 110 1.86 8.92 10.76
C ALA A 110 1.43 7.45 10.49
N VAL A 111 2.17 6.73 9.63
CA VAL A 111 1.98 5.30 9.32
C VAL A 111 2.97 4.44 10.09
N THR A 112 2.49 3.55 10.95
CA THR A 112 3.35 2.62 11.69
C THR A 112 3.83 1.49 10.76
N VAL A 113 5.15 1.34 10.65
CA VAL A 113 5.79 0.41 9.70
C VAL A 113 6.34 -0.85 10.34
N ASP A 114 6.38 -0.92 11.67
CA ASP A 114 6.73 -2.13 12.43
C ASP A 114 6.25 -2.01 13.90
N ALA A 115 6.38 -3.10 14.68
CA ALA A 115 6.04 -3.13 16.11
C ALA A 115 6.89 -2.19 16.98
N SER A 116 7.99 -1.63 16.46
CA SER A 116 8.90 -0.71 17.15
C SER A 116 8.54 0.76 16.97
N GLY A 117 7.58 1.07 16.09
CA GLY A 117 6.73 2.25 16.25
C GLY A 117 7.30 3.59 15.81
N THR A 118 8.27 3.63 14.89
CA THR A 118 8.59 4.91 14.23
C THR A 118 7.64 5.10 13.04
N PRO A 119 6.80 6.15 13.03
CA PRO A 119 5.87 6.33 11.93
C PRO A 119 6.53 6.98 10.71
N ILE A 120 6.08 6.61 9.52
CA ILE A 120 6.30 7.39 8.29
C ILE A 120 5.23 8.46 8.21
N GLU A 121 5.62 9.73 8.13
CA GLU A 121 4.67 10.81 7.86
C GLU A 121 4.27 10.80 6.37
N LEU A 122 2.98 10.73 6.09
CA LEU A 122 2.40 10.85 4.75
C LEU A 122 1.48 12.07 4.68
N ALA A 123 1.53 12.76 3.54
CA ALA A 123 0.58 13.77 3.13
C ALA A 123 -0.39 13.20 2.09
N CYS A 124 -1.52 13.90 1.90
CA CYS A 124 -2.46 13.54 0.83
C CYS A 124 -1.76 13.55 -0.53
N GLY A 125 -1.91 12.47 -1.29
CA GLY A 125 -1.26 12.32 -2.59
C GLY A 125 0.13 11.68 -2.52
N ASP A 126 0.72 11.44 -1.35
CA ASP A 126 1.92 10.62 -1.23
C ASP A 126 1.62 9.15 -1.53
N ALA A 127 2.64 8.42 -1.99
CA ALA A 127 2.59 6.98 -2.18
C ALA A 127 3.39 6.25 -1.11
N ILE A 128 2.89 5.09 -0.70
CA ILE A 128 3.63 4.12 0.08
C ILE A 128 4.40 3.24 -0.91
N ALA A 129 5.72 3.29 -0.83
CA ALA A 129 6.61 2.47 -1.63
C ALA A 129 6.97 1.20 -0.84
N LEU A 130 6.82 0.05 -1.47
CA LEU A 130 7.13 -1.26 -0.89
C LEU A 130 8.17 -1.96 -1.77
N ALA A 131 9.26 -2.39 -1.16
CA ALA A 131 10.22 -3.30 -1.79
C ALA A 131 10.16 -4.65 -1.07
N LEU A 132 9.77 -5.71 -1.79
CA LEU A 132 9.59 -7.06 -1.28
C LEU A 132 10.63 -7.99 -1.89
N ASP A 133 11.46 -8.61 -1.07
CA ASP A 133 12.42 -9.64 -1.48
C ASP A 133 11.95 -10.99 -0.91
N LEU A 134 11.21 -11.74 -1.72
CA LEU A 134 10.67 -13.04 -1.33
C LEU A 134 11.75 -14.11 -1.25
N ASP A 135 12.86 -13.94 -1.97
CA ASP A 135 13.99 -14.88 -1.93
C ASP A 135 14.77 -14.75 -0.61
N ALA A 136 14.86 -13.53 -0.06
CA ALA A 136 15.48 -13.25 1.23
C ALA A 136 14.49 -13.17 2.41
N GLY A 137 13.19 -13.22 2.14
CA GLY A 137 12.12 -13.04 3.12
C GLY A 137 12.18 -11.68 3.82
N LYS A 138 12.24 -10.58 3.05
CA LYS A 138 12.37 -9.20 3.57
C LYS A 138 11.38 -8.23 2.92
N LEU A 139 10.94 -7.24 3.70
CA LEU A 139 10.14 -6.10 3.23
C LEU A 139 10.73 -4.78 3.74
N TRP A 140 10.86 -3.83 2.82
CA TRP A 140 11.17 -2.43 3.12
C TRP A 140 9.98 -1.53 2.78
N ILE A 141 9.80 -0.51 3.60
CA ILE A 141 8.72 0.47 3.46
C ILE A 141 9.35 1.85 3.32
N GLY A 142 8.87 2.61 2.35
CA GLY A 142 9.24 3.99 2.14
C GLY A 142 8.03 4.85 1.80
N ALA A 143 8.26 6.15 1.76
CA ALA A 143 7.32 7.15 1.25
C ALA A 143 7.86 7.75 -0.04
N LEU A 144 6.94 8.11 -0.93
CA LEU A 144 7.23 8.86 -2.14
C LEU A 144 6.28 10.05 -2.23
N ASN A 145 6.84 11.25 -2.14
CA ASN A 145 6.13 12.46 -2.44
C ASN A 145 5.78 12.51 -3.94
N PRO A 146 4.58 12.97 -4.36
CA PRO A 146 4.20 13.01 -5.77
C PRO A 146 5.18 13.81 -6.63
N TRP A 147 5.90 14.78 -6.07
CA TRP A 147 6.84 15.63 -6.80
C TRP A 147 8.27 15.07 -6.85
N GLU A 148 8.53 13.92 -6.22
CA GLU A 148 9.86 13.32 -6.08
C GLU A 148 9.96 11.98 -6.83
N ARG A 149 11.19 11.60 -7.21
CA ARG A 149 11.49 10.30 -7.86
C ARG A 149 12.26 9.34 -6.97
N GLU A 150 12.78 9.84 -5.85
CA GLU A 150 13.55 9.06 -4.91
C GLU A 150 12.65 8.70 -3.74
N VAL A 151 12.57 7.41 -3.44
CA VAL A 151 11.81 6.92 -2.30
C VAL A 151 12.58 7.27 -1.03
N SER A 152 11.91 7.92 -0.11
CA SER A 152 12.39 8.09 1.26
C SER A 152 12.13 6.80 2.04
N TRP A 153 13.11 5.89 2.03
CA TRP A 153 13.05 4.64 2.78
C TRP A 153 13.12 4.89 4.29
N HIS A 154 12.38 4.10 5.06
CA HIS A 154 12.28 4.30 6.49
C HIS A 154 13.59 3.98 7.26
N GLY A 155 14.02 4.93 8.10
CA GLY A 155 15.22 4.78 8.92
C GLY A 155 16.50 4.68 8.09
N ALA A 156 17.34 3.68 8.38
CA ALA A 156 18.56 3.41 7.62
C ALA A 156 18.35 2.31 6.55
N ALA A 157 17.12 2.14 6.08
CA ALA A 157 16.75 1.14 5.08
C ALA A 157 17.44 1.40 3.74
N ASP A 158 18.02 0.35 3.17
CA ASP A 158 18.52 0.31 1.80
C ASP A 158 18.16 -1.04 1.18
N PRO A 159 17.04 -1.11 0.43
CA PRO A 159 16.61 -2.35 -0.21
C PRO A 159 17.62 -2.84 -1.25
N ALA A 160 18.35 -1.95 -1.92
CA ALA A 160 19.31 -2.34 -2.96
C ALA A 160 20.50 -3.12 -2.37
N SER A 161 20.96 -2.74 -1.17
CA SER A 161 21.97 -3.53 -0.42
C SER A 161 21.35 -4.63 0.44
N GLY A 162 20.04 -4.67 0.59
CA GLY A 162 19.32 -5.65 1.41
C GLY A 162 19.44 -5.38 2.92
N SER A 163 19.77 -4.16 3.33
CA SER A 163 19.97 -3.76 4.73
C SER A 163 18.80 -2.95 5.29
N GLY A 164 18.58 -3.01 6.60
CA GLY A 164 17.56 -2.19 7.29
C GLY A 164 16.10 -2.50 6.92
N ALA A 165 15.79 -3.76 6.57
CA ALA A 165 14.40 -4.18 6.31
C ALA A 165 13.53 -4.05 7.56
N GLN A 166 12.31 -3.55 7.40
CA GLN A 166 11.31 -3.43 8.49
C GLN A 166 10.77 -4.81 8.88
N PHE A 167 10.59 -5.69 7.89
CA PHE A 167 10.21 -7.08 8.14
C PHE A 167 11.30 -8.02 7.61
N THR A 168 11.57 -9.05 8.40
CA THR A 168 12.53 -10.11 8.09
C THR A 168 11.91 -11.45 8.43
N ALA A 169 12.43 -12.53 7.83
CA ALA A 169 11.88 -13.88 7.98
C ALA A 169 10.40 -13.96 7.59
N LEU A 170 10.05 -13.32 6.47
CA LEU A 170 8.72 -13.44 5.90
C LEU A 170 8.36 -14.92 5.68
N PRO A 171 7.14 -15.35 6.03
CA PRO A 171 6.72 -16.74 5.82
C PRO A 171 6.69 -17.09 4.34
N ALA A 172 6.84 -18.38 4.03
CA ALA A 172 6.64 -18.85 2.66
C ALA A 172 5.15 -18.79 2.30
N GLY A 173 4.82 -18.37 1.08
CA GLY A 173 3.46 -18.30 0.59
C GLY A 173 3.37 -17.53 -0.72
N THR A 174 2.15 -17.34 -1.20
CA THR A 174 1.82 -16.51 -2.36
C THR A 174 1.39 -15.14 -1.89
N TYR A 175 2.19 -14.12 -2.20
CA TYR A 175 1.95 -12.75 -1.79
C TYR A 175 1.09 -12.03 -2.83
N HIS A 176 -0.06 -11.50 -2.40
CA HIS A 176 -0.92 -10.63 -3.20
C HIS A 176 -0.85 -9.22 -2.65
N LEU A 177 -0.80 -8.19 -3.52
CA LEU A 177 -0.97 -6.82 -3.05
C LEU A 177 -2.32 -6.69 -2.40
N PHE A 178 -2.37 -6.01 -1.27
CA PHE A 178 -3.59 -5.78 -0.53
C PHE A 178 -3.69 -4.32 -0.14
N CYS A 179 -4.90 -3.77 -0.24
CA CYS A 179 -5.24 -2.53 0.45
C CYS A 179 -6.61 -2.66 1.09
N ALA A 180 -6.73 -2.12 2.30
CA ALA A 180 -8.00 -1.91 2.97
C ALA A 180 -8.43 -0.46 2.81
N LEU A 181 -9.73 -0.26 2.63
CA LEU A 181 -10.35 1.04 2.48
C LEU A 181 -11.23 1.31 3.69
N THR A 182 -10.90 2.36 4.45
CA THR A 182 -11.85 2.99 5.37
C THR A 182 -12.66 4.07 4.67
N ALA A 183 -13.84 4.35 5.24
CA ALA A 183 -14.78 5.37 4.82
C ALA A 183 -14.10 6.68 4.40
N ASN A 184 -14.57 7.34 3.33
CA ASN A 184 -14.45 8.80 3.22
C ASN A 184 -15.59 9.43 2.41
N ASP A 185 -15.99 10.63 2.85
CA ASP A 185 -17.07 11.47 2.32
C ASP A 185 -16.98 11.67 0.80
N GLU A 186 -18.10 11.46 0.11
CA GLU A 186 -18.31 11.66 -1.33
C GLU A 186 -17.98 13.10 -1.85
N ALA A 187 -17.56 14.04 -1.00
CA ALA A 187 -17.66 15.47 -1.26
C ALA A 187 -16.45 16.15 -1.95
N LEU A 188 -15.33 15.47 -2.21
CA LEU A 188 -14.11 16.11 -2.76
C LEU A 188 -13.52 15.41 -4.01
N HIS A 189 -14.35 14.70 -4.77
CA HIS A 189 -13.97 14.05 -6.03
C HIS A 189 -13.49 15.00 -7.15
N ALA A 190 -13.60 16.32 -7.01
CA ALA A 190 -13.54 17.23 -8.15
C ALA A 190 -12.18 17.91 -8.43
N SER A 191 -11.11 17.70 -7.65
CA SER A 191 -9.91 18.55 -7.85
C SER A 191 -8.52 17.97 -7.55
N MET A 192 -8.36 16.68 -7.23
CA MET A 192 -7.01 16.12 -7.17
C MET A 192 -6.61 15.59 -8.54
N GLU A 193 -6.06 16.49 -9.35
CA GLU A 193 -5.23 16.12 -10.48
C GLU A 193 -4.08 15.28 -9.94
N ILE A 194 -4.07 13.99 -10.24
CA ILE A 194 -2.92 13.12 -9.99
C ILE A 194 -1.82 13.68 -10.90
N PRO A 195 -0.77 14.32 -10.37
CA PRO A 195 0.26 14.82 -11.24
C PRO A 195 0.86 13.62 -11.97
N GLU A 196 1.00 13.70 -13.30
CA GLU A 196 1.57 12.64 -14.15
C GLU A 196 3.03 12.29 -13.82
N ILE A 197 3.58 12.92 -12.78
CA ILE A 197 4.98 13.03 -12.39
C ILE A 197 4.93 12.92 -10.86
N ALA A 198 5.52 11.97 -10.15
CA ALA A 198 6.61 11.07 -10.45
C ALA A 198 6.41 9.71 -9.75
N ARG A 199 6.83 8.65 -10.44
CA ARG A 199 7.03 7.33 -9.86
C ARG A 199 8.41 7.24 -9.25
N GLY A 200 8.52 6.50 -8.17
CA GLY A 200 9.76 6.17 -7.52
C GLY A 200 10.60 5.27 -8.42
N ARG A 201 11.92 5.43 -8.35
CA ARG A 201 12.83 4.49 -8.99
C ARG A 201 12.89 3.20 -8.16
N PRO A 202 12.58 2.02 -8.72
CA PRO A 202 12.78 0.76 -8.01
C PRO A 202 14.23 0.62 -7.54
N PRO A 203 14.47 0.10 -6.33
CA PRO A 203 15.83 -0.20 -5.88
C PRO A 203 16.55 -1.16 -6.83
N GLY A 204 17.88 -1.11 -6.85
CA GLY A 204 18.68 -1.98 -7.70
C GLY A 204 18.33 -3.47 -7.50
N GLY A 205 18.00 -4.16 -8.59
CA GLY A 205 17.65 -5.58 -8.56
C GLY A 205 16.17 -5.89 -8.29
N PHE A 206 15.32 -4.88 -8.06
CA PHE A 206 13.88 -5.06 -7.92
C PHE A 206 13.17 -4.84 -9.27
N THR A 207 12.18 -5.66 -9.55
CA THR A 207 11.27 -5.51 -10.69
C THR A 207 9.99 -4.84 -10.22
N VAL A 208 9.35 -4.00 -11.02
CA VAL A 208 8.01 -3.51 -10.68
C VAL A 208 7.04 -4.70 -10.63
N TRP A 209 6.14 -4.71 -9.65
CA TRP A 209 5.17 -5.79 -9.39
C TRP A 209 4.44 -6.25 -10.64
#